data_AF-A0A3Q2P205-F1
#
_entry.id   AF-A0A3Q2P205-F1
#
_cell.length_a   1.000
_cell.length_b   1.000
_cell.length_c   1.000
_cell.angle_alpha   90.00
_cell.angle_beta   90.00
_cell.angle_gamma   90.00
#
_symmetry.space_group_name_H-M   'P 1'
#
loop_
_entity.id
_entity.type
_entity.pdbx_description
1 polymer ?
#
loop_
_entity_poly.entity_id
_entity_poly.type
_entity_poly.pdbx_seq_one_letter_code
_entity_poly.pdbx_strand_id
1 'polypeptide(L)'
;QTTAFLCIAGFLLISLNAAQDLNHFPENFVLAKRNGHSVTLNCGDTGPEKVTWKLNDEDIDFEDDFEQKGRHLIVKEVDIPLLGEYSCWRGEEKLSSTYLLQETEEGEDIDSLLTCRAKSYDCNFNCSWTDSRYAVVRLGIGPECRRGHKSCHWVSSSGQLKNEGFQFELSHNLSPYAEESTMVEVTAEAIDNPFLLRRTKMFYLREIVVPDSPQIASSRVVGQQLSVTIEPASSWSTPHSFFRLEHEIEYMFRDDGRIERSSSSLIPKRISKLRARSRDPLVLSPWSQWTPWKNVTH
;
A
#
# COMPACT_ATOMS: atom_id res chain seq x y z
N GLN A 1 49.53 -51.51 22.17
CA GLN A 1 49.44 -50.88 20.85
C GLN A 1 47.97 -50.60 20.60
N THR A 2 47.56 -49.35 20.78
CA THR A 2 46.16 -48.92 20.73
C THR A 2 45.99 -48.15 19.42
N THR A 3 45.26 -48.73 18.48
CA THR A 3 44.93 -48.12 17.18
C THR A 3 43.80 -47.12 17.37
N ALA A 4 44.09 -45.84 17.20
CA ALA A 4 43.08 -44.77 17.13
C ALA A 4 42.58 -44.65 15.69
N PHE A 5 41.29 -44.91 15.48
CA PHE A 5 40.60 -44.62 14.23
C PHE A 5 40.29 -43.12 14.16
N LEU A 6 40.82 -42.47 13.12
CA LEU A 6 40.56 -41.07 12.79
C LEU A 6 39.21 -40.98 12.06
N CYS A 7 38.17 -40.47 12.72
CA CYS A 7 36.93 -40.08 12.04
C CYS A 7 37.10 -38.68 11.45
N ILE A 8 37.30 -38.58 10.14
CA ILE A 8 37.19 -37.31 9.41
C ILE A 8 35.72 -37.17 8.99
N ALA A 9 34.94 -36.43 9.79
CA ALA A 9 33.65 -35.93 9.34
C ALA A 9 33.89 -34.65 8.55
N GLY A 10 33.78 -34.74 7.22
CA GLY A 10 33.76 -33.57 6.35
C GLY A 10 32.49 -32.77 6.61
N PHE A 11 32.63 -31.64 7.30
CA PHE A 11 31.58 -30.63 7.36
C PHE A 11 31.55 -29.91 6.02
N LEU A 12 30.56 -30.25 5.18
CA LEU A 12 30.08 -29.36 4.13
C LEU A 12 29.52 -28.12 4.82
N LEU A 13 30.33 -27.06 4.89
CA LEU A 13 29.88 -25.70 5.17
C LEU A 13 29.06 -25.26 3.96
N ILE A 14 27.77 -25.57 3.98
CA ILE A 14 26.81 -24.83 3.16
C ILE A 14 26.75 -23.46 3.83
N SER A 15 27.45 -22.48 3.29
CA SER A 15 27.18 -21.09 3.60
C SER A 15 25.74 -20.83 3.18
N LEU A 16 24.85 -20.79 4.18
CA LEU A 16 23.57 -20.14 4.03
C LEU A 16 23.90 -18.67 3.84
N ASN A 17 24.05 -18.25 2.59
CA ASN A 17 24.16 -16.85 2.23
C ASN A 17 22.92 -16.18 2.82
N ALA A 18 23.14 -15.35 3.83
CA ALA A 18 22.10 -14.48 4.33
C ALA A 18 21.79 -13.51 3.19
N ALA A 19 20.81 -13.85 2.35
CA ALA A 19 20.13 -12.86 1.56
C ALA A 19 19.69 -11.79 2.56
N GLN A 20 20.26 -10.59 2.45
CA GLN A 20 19.89 -9.50 3.33
C GLN A 20 18.40 -9.21 3.07
N ASP A 21 17.55 -9.59 4.01
CA ASP A 21 16.13 -9.29 3.93
C ASP A 21 15.96 -7.77 3.96
N LEU A 22 15.43 -7.22 2.87
CA LEU A 22 15.10 -5.81 2.75
C LEU A 22 13.96 -5.49 3.72
N ASN A 23 14.27 -4.71 4.75
CA ASN A 23 13.28 -4.22 5.73
C ASN A 23 12.77 -2.80 5.39
N HIS A 24 13.32 -2.18 4.35
CA HIS A 24 12.96 -0.85 3.87
C HIS A 24 13.22 -0.76 2.37
N PHE A 25 12.62 0.23 1.72
CA PHE A 25 12.79 0.40 0.28
C PHE A 25 14.20 0.94 0.00
N PRO A 26 15.01 0.27 -0.85
CA PRO A 26 16.39 0.68 -1.07
C PRO A 26 16.46 2.08 -1.68
N GLU A 27 17.35 2.92 -1.15
CA GLU A 27 17.55 4.29 -1.65
C GLU A 27 18.04 4.30 -3.10
N ASN A 28 18.92 3.36 -3.44
CA ASN A 28 19.50 3.19 -4.77
C ASN A 28 19.25 1.78 -5.28
N PHE A 29 18.51 1.68 -6.39
CA PHE A 29 18.29 0.43 -7.10
C PHE A 29 18.19 0.68 -8.61
N VAL A 30 18.43 -0.38 -9.38
CA VAL A 30 18.26 -0.42 -10.82
C VAL A 30 17.39 -1.63 -11.16
N LEU A 31 16.48 -1.46 -12.11
CA LEU A 31 15.58 -2.52 -12.57
C LEU A 31 16.13 -3.17 -13.83
N ALA A 32 16.39 -4.47 -13.75
CA ALA A 32 16.57 -5.33 -14.91
C ALA A 32 15.20 -5.68 -15.50
N LYS A 33 15.05 -5.49 -16.81
CA LYS A 33 13.89 -5.99 -17.55
C LYS A 33 14.06 -7.49 -17.79
N ARG A 34 12.96 -8.24 -17.76
CA ARG A 34 12.95 -9.63 -18.23
C ARG A 34 13.43 -9.67 -19.68
N ASN A 35 14.42 -10.50 -19.98
CA ASN A 35 15.10 -10.59 -21.29
C ASN A 35 15.89 -9.33 -21.70
N GLY A 36 16.20 -8.42 -20.77
CA GLY A 36 17.14 -7.34 -21.02
C GLY A 36 18.57 -7.88 -21.12
N HIS A 37 19.31 -7.49 -22.16
CA HIS A 37 20.64 -8.04 -22.43
C HIS A 37 21.74 -7.54 -21.49
N SER A 38 21.61 -6.33 -20.94
CA SER A 38 22.63 -5.79 -20.05
C SER A 38 22.12 -4.61 -19.22
N VAL A 39 22.65 -4.46 -18.00
CA VAL A 39 22.41 -3.32 -17.12
C VAL A 39 23.75 -2.69 -16.73
N THR A 40 23.83 -1.35 -16.72
CA THR A 40 25.01 -0.62 -16.28
C THR A 40 24.79 -0.02 -14.90
N LEU A 41 25.65 -0.38 -13.95
CA LEU A 41 25.71 0.20 -12.61
C LEU A 41 26.83 1.25 -12.55
N ASN A 42 26.59 2.37 -11.85
CA ASN A 42 27.56 3.47 -11.72
C ASN A 42 28.02 3.61 -10.26
N CYS A 43 29.34 3.68 -10.06
CA CYS A 43 29.96 4.00 -8.78
C CYS A 43 30.18 5.52 -8.59
N GLY A 44 29.20 6.34 -8.97
CA GLY A 44 29.27 7.80 -8.89
C GLY A 44 30.36 8.48 -9.74
N ASP A 45 30.25 9.80 -9.88
CA ASP A 45 31.01 10.56 -10.88
C ASP A 45 32.29 11.23 -10.35
N THR A 46 32.57 11.12 -9.05
CA THR A 46 33.72 11.78 -8.40
C THR A 46 34.74 10.79 -7.82
N GLY A 47 36.01 11.01 -8.14
CA GLY A 47 37.15 10.27 -7.59
C GLY A 47 37.95 9.45 -8.62
N PRO A 48 38.90 8.60 -8.17
CA PRO A 48 39.78 7.81 -9.03
C PRO A 48 39.03 6.77 -9.85
N GLU A 49 39.54 6.43 -11.04
CA GLU A 49 38.87 5.48 -11.95
C GLU A 49 38.94 4.02 -11.50
N LYS A 50 39.92 3.67 -10.66
CA LYS A 50 40.12 2.29 -10.20
C LYS A 50 39.26 2.00 -8.98
N VAL A 51 38.24 1.16 -9.17
CA VAL A 51 37.33 0.65 -8.14
C VAL A 51 37.19 -0.86 -8.25
N THR A 52 36.74 -1.51 -7.19
CA THR A 52 36.34 -2.93 -7.19
C THR A 52 34.86 -3.05 -6.91
N TRP A 53 34.24 -4.13 -7.40
CA TRP A 53 32.82 -4.39 -7.23
C TRP A 53 32.61 -5.71 -6.49
N LYS A 54 31.57 -5.74 -5.66
CA LYS A 54 31.12 -6.92 -4.94
C LYS A 54 29.63 -7.11 -5.15
N LEU A 55 29.18 -8.36 -5.23
CA LEU A 55 27.78 -8.76 -5.24
C LEU A 55 27.48 -9.47 -3.92
N ASN A 56 26.52 -8.97 -3.15
CA ASN A 56 26.13 -9.52 -1.84
C ASN A 56 27.34 -9.72 -0.91
N ASP A 57 28.23 -8.73 -0.90
CA ASP A 57 29.51 -8.69 -0.15
C ASP A 57 30.59 -9.69 -0.61
N GLU A 58 30.35 -10.47 -1.66
CA GLU A 58 31.31 -11.37 -2.31
C GLU A 58 32.01 -10.68 -3.48
N ASP A 59 33.32 -10.90 -3.64
CA ASP A 59 34.07 -10.37 -4.78
C ASP A 59 33.54 -10.97 -6.10
N ILE A 60 33.36 -10.11 -7.10
CA ILE A 60 32.87 -10.54 -8.41
C ILE A 60 34.06 -11.04 -9.23
N ASP A 61 33.97 -12.28 -9.69
CA ASP A 61 34.85 -12.80 -10.73
C ASP A 61 34.40 -12.23 -12.09
N PHE A 62 35.27 -11.44 -12.71
CA PHE A 62 35.01 -10.84 -14.02
C PHE A 62 35.11 -11.89 -15.13
N GLU A 63 34.06 -12.69 -15.27
CA GLU A 63 33.86 -13.68 -16.32
C GLU A 63 32.90 -13.15 -17.42
N ASP A 64 32.24 -14.04 -18.17
CA ASP A 64 31.38 -13.71 -19.29
C ASP A 64 30.20 -12.79 -18.93
N ASP A 65 29.76 -12.81 -17.66
CA ASP A 65 28.60 -12.06 -17.16
C ASP A 65 28.90 -10.61 -16.80
N PHE A 66 30.18 -10.24 -16.62
CA PHE A 66 30.57 -8.93 -16.09
C PHE A 66 31.60 -8.22 -16.96
N GLU A 67 31.42 -6.92 -17.16
CA GLU A 67 32.41 -6.07 -17.83
C GLU A 67 32.56 -4.75 -17.10
N GLN A 68 33.75 -4.49 -16.54
CA GLN A 68 34.05 -3.23 -15.87
C GLN A 68 34.66 -2.22 -16.85
N LYS A 69 34.05 -1.03 -16.91
CA LYS A 69 34.55 0.14 -17.66
C LYS A 69 34.80 1.30 -16.70
N GLY A 70 36.03 1.36 -16.17
CA GLY A 70 36.41 2.32 -15.14
C GLY A 70 35.54 2.14 -13.89
N ARG A 71 34.68 3.14 -13.62
CA ARG A 71 33.74 3.14 -12.47
C ARG A 71 32.37 2.54 -12.77
N HIS A 72 32.15 2.07 -14.00
CA HIS A 72 30.91 1.45 -14.41
C HIS A 72 31.06 -0.07 -14.43
N LEU A 73 30.05 -0.77 -13.93
CA LEU A 73 29.93 -2.22 -14.07
C LEU A 73 28.79 -2.53 -15.03
N ILE A 74 29.07 -3.26 -16.10
CA ILE A 74 28.05 -3.77 -17.01
C ILE A 74 27.80 -5.23 -16.62
N VAL A 75 26.58 -5.52 -16.21
CA VAL A 75 26.09 -6.88 -15.95
C VAL A 75 25.36 -7.35 -17.19
N LYS A 76 25.79 -8.45 -17.79
CA LYS A 76 25.24 -9.04 -19.03
C LYS A 76 24.26 -10.14 -18.67
N GLU A 77 23.30 -10.37 -19.57
CA GLU A 77 22.34 -11.49 -19.51
C GLU A 77 21.70 -11.70 -18.13
N VAL A 78 21.30 -10.59 -17.49
CA VAL A 78 20.87 -10.57 -16.08
C VAL A 78 19.81 -11.63 -15.78
N ASP A 79 20.17 -12.58 -14.91
CA ASP A 79 19.32 -13.64 -14.38
C ASP A 79 19.32 -13.61 -12.83
N ILE A 80 18.63 -14.56 -12.19
CA ILE A 80 18.37 -14.54 -10.74
C ILE A 80 19.67 -14.54 -9.90
N PRO A 81 20.68 -15.40 -10.16
CA PRO A 81 21.97 -15.35 -9.47
C PRO A 81 22.69 -13.99 -9.50
N LEU A 82 22.47 -13.20 -10.56
CA LEU A 82 23.10 -11.89 -10.74
C LEU A 82 22.31 -10.75 -10.07
N LEU A 83 21.19 -11.01 -9.41
CA LEU A 83 20.43 -10.01 -8.66
C LEU A 83 20.94 -9.87 -7.22
N GLY A 84 20.71 -8.69 -6.63
CA GLY A 84 21.10 -8.42 -5.24
C GLY A 84 21.81 -7.09 -5.06
N GLU A 85 22.54 -6.95 -3.95
CA GLU A 85 23.23 -5.72 -3.61
C GLU A 85 24.62 -5.67 -4.27
N TYR A 86 24.79 -4.71 -5.17
CA TYR A 86 26.10 -4.39 -5.73
C TYR A 86 26.74 -3.25 -4.96
N SER A 87 27.93 -3.50 -4.44
CA SER A 87 28.70 -2.49 -3.72
C SER A 87 30.00 -2.18 -4.44
N CYS A 88 30.34 -0.90 -4.50
CA CYS A 88 31.57 -0.41 -5.12
C CYS A 88 32.54 0.08 -4.05
N TRP A 89 33.82 -0.26 -4.21
CA TRP A 89 34.84 -0.07 -3.19
C TRP A 89 36.11 0.59 -3.74
N ARG A 90 36.79 1.31 -2.86
CA ARG A 90 38.16 1.81 -3.04
C ARG A 90 39.02 1.26 -1.92
N GLY A 91 39.76 0.19 -2.20
CA GLY A 91 40.43 -0.56 -1.14
C GLY A 91 39.38 -1.10 -0.16
N GLU A 92 39.41 -0.62 1.08
CA GLU A 92 38.46 -1.01 2.14
C GLU A 92 37.29 -0.02 2.30
N GLU A 93 37.27 1.09 1.55
CA GLU A 93 36.21 2.10 1.65
C GLU A 93 35.05 1.78 0.70
N LYS A 94 33.84 1.53 1.22
CA LYS A 94 32.60 1.41 0.42
C LYS A 94 32.19 2.79 -0.07
N LEU A 95 32.21 2.98 -1.39
CA LEU A 95 31.86 4.25 -2.04
C LEU A 95 30.35 4.37 -2.30
N SER A 96 29.70 3.28 -2.69
CA SER A 96 28.28 3.25 -3.01
C SER A 96 27.70 1.86 -2.92
N SER A 97 26.38 1.78 -2.74
CA SER A 97 25.61 0.54 -2.89
C SER A 97 24.40 0.75 -3.77
N THR A 98 24.10 -0.22 -4.63
CA THR A 98 22.94 -0.23 -5.51
C THR A 98 22.36 -1.63 -5.59
N TYR A 99 21.06 -1.78 -5.37
CA TYR A 99 20.37 -3.05 -5.58
C TYR A 99 20.04 -3.25 -7.06
N LEU A 100 20.43 -4.38 -7.65
CA LEU A 100 19.92 -4.82 -8.94
C LEU A 100 18.73 -5.75 -8.69
N LEU A 101 17.54 -5.26 -9.02
CA LEU A 101 16.28 -5.98 -8.86
C LEU A 101 15.70 -6.32 -10.23
N GLN A 102 14.85 -7.34 -10.31
CA GLN A 102 14.13 -7.66 -11.53
C GLN A 102 12.67 -7.21 -11.44
N GLU A 103 12.20 -6.44 -12.42
CA GLU A 103 10.78 -6.07 -12.50
C GLU A 103 9.97 -7.29 -12.95
N THR A 104 8.98 -7.68 -12.16
CA THR A 104 8.07 -8.79 -12.51
C THR A 104 6.72 -8.26 -12.99
N GLU A 105 6.29 -8.76 -14.14
CA GLU A 105 4.92 -8.62 -14.62
C GLU A 105 4.04 -9.78 -14.14
N GLU A 106 4.62 -10.85 -13.60
CA GLU A 106 3.87 -11.93 -12.96
C GLU A 106 3.48 -11.50 -11.54
N GLY A 107 2.20 -11.66 -11.20
CA GLY A 107 1.67 -11.26 -9.91
C GLY A 107 0.15 -11.14 -9.93
N GLU A 108 -0.43 -10.90 -8.76
CA GLU A 108 -1.87 -10.73 -8.62
C GLU A 108 -2.35 -9.39 -9.21
N ASP A 109 -3.66 -9.30 -9.41
CA ASP A 109 -4.33 -8.05 -9.76
C ASP A 109 -4.09 -7.02 -8.65
N ILE A 110 -3.85 -5.76 -9.01
CA ILE A 110 -3.71 -4.69 -8.02
C ILE A 110 -4.97 -4.53 -7.17
N ASP A 111 -6.13 -4.92 -7.67
CA ASP A 111 -7.39 -4.89 -6.93
C ASP A 111 -7.46 -5.91 -5.79
N SER A 112 -6.71 -7.02 -5.85
CA SER A 112 -6.59 -7.96 -4.71
C SER A 112 -5.56 -7.53 -3.68
N LEU A 113 -4.54 -6.78 -4.11
CA LEU A 113 -3.41 -6.37 -3.28
C LEU A 113 -3.64 -5.04 -2.55
N LEU A 114 -4.29 -4.09 -3.21
CA LEU A 114 -4.42 -2.70 -2.77
C LEU A 114 -5.89 -2.26 -2.69
N THR A 115 -6.33 -2.00 -1.46
CA THR A 115 -7.65 -1.41 -1.17
C THR A 115 -7.50 0.05 -0.78
N CYS A 116 -8.26 0.95 -1.38
CA CYS A 116 -8.26 2.38 -1.04
C CYS A 116 -9.65 2.84 -0.59
N ARG A 117 -9.70 3.76 0.37
CA ARG A 117 -10.92 4.34 0.94
C ARG A 117 -10.70 5.81 1.26
N ALA A 118 -11.62 6.66 0.82
CA ALA A 118 -11.74 8.04 1.26
C ALA A 118 -12.91 8.18 2.24
N LYS A 119 -12.74 8.96 3.31
CA LYS A 119 -13.82 9.20 4.29
C LYS A 119 -14.79 10.29 3.83
N SER A 120 -14.31 11.14 2.94
CA SER A 120 -15.02 12.30 2.41
C SER A 120 -14.39 12.71 1.07
N TYR A 121 -14.82 13.83 0.50
CA TYR A 121 -14.21 14.45 -0.68
C TYR A 121 -13.08 15.42 -0.31
N ASP A 122 -12.55 15.36 0.91
CA ASP A 122 -11.33 16.10 1.28
C ASP A 122 -10.12 15.66 0.43
N CYS A 123 -8.96 16.26 0.70
CA CYS A 123 -7.77 16.02 -0.11
C CYS A 123 -7.02 14.73 0.23
N ASN A 124 -7.54 13.88 1.13
CA ASN A 124 -6.83 12.72 1.66
C ASN A 124 -7.63 11.42 1.51
N PHE A 125 -6.92 10.33 1.25
CA PHE A 125 -7.48 8.99 1.30
C PHE A 125 -6.46 7.99 1.82
N ASN A 126 -6.96 6.88 2.34
CA ASN A 126 -6.12 5.82 2.87
C ASN A 126 -6.11 4.63 1.92
N CYS A 127 -4.95 3.98 1.80
CA CYS A 127 -4.84 2.69 1.14
C CYS A 127 -4.18 1.68 2.08
N SER A 128 -4.59 0.42 1.94
CA SER A 128 -4.05 -0.70 2.68
C SER A 128 -3.56 -1.78 1.72
N TRP A 129 -2.38 -2.31 2.01
CA TRP A 129 -1.79 -3.46 1.32
C TRP A 129 -1.72 -4.65 2.27
N THR A 130 -2.33 -5.78 1.90
CA THR A 130 -2.51 -6.92 2.83
C THR A 130 -1.66 -8.14 2.50
N ASP A 131 -1.03 -8.20 1.33
CA ASP A 131 -0.21 -9.35 0.96
C ASP A 131 1.13 -9.33 1.70
N SER A 132 1.28 -10.28 2.63
CA SER A 132 2.43 -10.43 3.50
C SER A 132 3.65 -11.03 2.82
N ARG A 133 3.57 -11.47 1.55
CA ARG A 133 4.74 -11.92 0.78
C ARG A 133 5.73 -10.79 0.54
N TYR A 134 5.24 -9.57 0.39
CA TYR A 134 6.08 -8.41 0.12
C TYR A 134 6.60 -7.81 1.42
N ALA A 135 7.92 -7.81 1.59
CA ALA A 135 8.58 -7.29 2.79
C ALA A 135 8.54 -5.76 2.86
N VAL A 136 8.47 -5.10 1.70
CA VAL A 136 8.53 -3.65 1.59
C VAL A 136 7.56 -3.17 0.51
N VAL A 137 6.75 -2.17 0.85
CA VAL A 137 5.80 -1.55 -0.08
C VAL A 137 5.86 -0.03 0.03
N ARG A 138 5.79 0.67 -1.11
CA ARG A 138 5.61 2.11 -1.19
C ARG A 138 4.55 2.48 -2.23
N LEU A 139 3.86 3.59 -2.00
CA LEU A 139 2.83 4.12 -2.89
C LEU A 139 3.22 5.51 -3.40
N GLY A 140 2.80 5.85 -4.61
CA GLY A 140 2.98 7.18 -5.19
C GLY A 140 1.79 7.56 -6.07
N ILE A 141 1.45 8.85 -6.10
CA ILE A 141 0.34 9.37 -6.91
C ILE A 141 0.88 10.06 -8.17
N GLY A 142 0.27 9.72 -9.31
CA GLY A 142 0.43 10.44 -10.56
C GLY A 142 1.34 9.75 -11.59
N PRO A 143 1.45 10.36 -12.78
CA PRO A 143 2.05 9.71 -13.95
C PRO A 143 3.57 9.52 -13.83
N GLU A 144 4.26 10.34 -13.02
CA GLU A 144 5.69 10.17 -12.76
C GLU A 144 5.97 8.89 -11.95
N CYS A 145 5.09 8.55 -11.01
CA CYS A 145 5.19 7.35 -10.18
C CYS A 145 4.98 6.08 -11.00
N ARG A 146 4.05 6.12 -11.97
CA ARG A 146 3.80 5.01 -12.91
C ARG A 146 5.04 4.58 -13.68
N ARG A 147 5.94 5.52 -13.97
CA ARG A 147 7.22 5.27 -14.67
C ARG A 147 8.38 4.93 -13.73
N GLY A 148 8.16 4.89 -12.41
CA GLY A 148 9.22 4.65 -11.45
C GLY A 148 10.22 5.80 -11.34
N HIS A 149 9.84 7.02 -11.70
CA HIS A 149 10.77 8.14 -11.71
C HIS A 149 11.20 8.51 -10.27
N LYS A 150 12.49 8.85 -10.10
CA LYS A 150 13.03 9.31 -8.82
C LYS A 150 12.39 10.61 -8.31
N SER A 151 11.78 11.39 -9.19
CA SER A 151 11.05 12.62 -8.85
C SER A 151 9.66 12.38 -8.28
N CYS A 152 9.13 11.15 -8.34
CA CYS A 152 7.86 10.80 -7.72
C CYS A 152 7.96 10.96 -6.19
N HIS A 153 6.91 11.53 -5.60
CA HIS A 153 6.79 11.58 -4.15
C HIS A 153 6.25 10.24 -3.63
N TRP A 154 7.18 9.38 -3.21
CA TRP A 154 6.86 8.07 -2.65
C TRP A 154 6.55 8.14 -1.16
N VAL A 155 5.44 7.53 -0.77
CA VAL A 155 5.05 7.31 0.63
C VAL A 155 5.37 5.86 0.97
N SER A 156 6.27 5.66 1.93
CA SER A 156 6.62 4.34 2.46
C SER A 156 6.02 4.19 3.84
N SER A 157 5.46 3.03 4.15
CA SER A 157 4.97 2.72 5.49
C SER A 157 6.02 1.89 6.21
N SER A 158 6.50 2.38 7.36
CA SER A 158 7.47 1.66 8.19
C SER A 158 6.73 0.73 9.15
N GLY A 159 7.02 -0.56 9.04
CA GLY A 159 6.50 -1.56 9.97
C GLY A 159 5.21 -2.21 9.47
N GLN A 160 5.33 -3.49 9.11
CA GLN A 160 4.19 -4.38 9.07
C GLN A 160 3.61 -4.45 10.49
N LEU A 161 2.43 -3.88 10.74
CA LEU A 161 1.67 -4.30 11.92
C LEU A 161 1.36 -5.78 11.67
N LYS A 162 1.94 -6.67 12.49
CA LYS A 162 1.72 -8.12 12.36
C LYS A 162 0.22 -8.37 12.23
N ASN A 163 -0.19 -8.94 11.09
CA ASN A 163 -1.56 -9.27 10.67
C ASN A 163 -2.44 -8.15 10.07
N GLU A 164 -2.00 -6.88 9.98
CA GLU A 164 -2.82 -5.78 9.41
C GLU A 164 -2.28 -5.19 8.10
N GLY A 165 -1.14 -5.69 7.61
CA GLY A 165 -0.52 -5.24 6.37
C GLY A 165 0.11 -3.85 6.48
N PHE A 166 0.33 -3.18 5.35
CA PHE A 166 0.84 -1.81 5.28
C PHE A 166 -0.32 -0.83 5.12
N GLN A 167 -0.26 0.28 5.86
CA GLN A 167 -1.25 1.36 5.79
C GLN A 167 -0.59 2.64 5.27
N PHE A 168 -1.26 3.32 4.36
CA PHE A 168 -0.78 4.52 3.71
C PHE A 168 -1.85 5.61 3.75
N GLU A 169 -1.45 6.82 4.11
CA GLU A 169 -2.24 8.03 3.91
C GLU A 169 -1.65 8.79 2.71
N LEU A 170 -2.52 9.14 1.76
CA LEU A 170 -2.14 9.77 0.51
C LEU A 170 -2.96 11.04 0.31
N SER A 171 -2.35 12.06 -0.30
CA SER A 171 -2.99 13.34 -0.58
C SER A 171 -3.06 13.64 -2.08
N HIS A 172 -4.14 14.28 -2.52
CA HIS A 172 -4.37 14.71 -3.90
C HIS A 172 -4.75 16.21 -3.98
N ASN A 173 -4.85 16.73 -5.20
CA ASN A 173 -5.14 18.14 -5.49
C ASN A 173 -6.49 18.36 -6.21
N LEU A 174 -7.34 17.33 -6.23
CA LEU A 174 -8.67 17.42 -6.85
C LEU A 174 -9.57 18.42 -6.10
N SER A 175 -10.44 19.11 -6.84
CA SER A 175 -11.42 20.00 -6.23
C SER A 175 -12.63 19.21 -5.74
N PRO A 176 -13.05 19.36 -4.47
CA PRO A 176 -14.22 18.66 -3.92
C PRO A 176 -15.55 19.10 -4.56
N TYR A 177 -15.56 20.24 -5.27
CA TYR A 177 -16.77 20.81 -5.88
C TYR A 177 -16.88 20.56 -7.39
N ALA A 178 -15.82 20.02 -8.01
CA ALA A 178 -15.79 19.79 -9.44
C ALA A 178 -16.08 18.32 -9.75
N GLU A 179 -16.74 18.07 -10.89
CA GLU A 179 -16.84 16.73 -11.43
C GLU A 179 -15.45 16.26 -11.88
N GLU A 180 -15.06 15.05 -11.45
CA GLU A 180 -13.76 14.49 -11.78
C GLU A 180 -13.72 14.08 -13.26
N SER A 181 -12.89 14.77 -14.04
CA SER A 181 -12.63 14.46 -15.46
C SER A 181 -11.52 13.43 -15.64
N THR A 182 -10.68 13.22 -14.64
CA THR A 182 -9.52 12.33 -14.67
C THR A 182 -9.49 11.45 -13.42
N MET A 183 -9.11 10.19 -13.59
CA MET A 183 -8.92 9.26 -12.48
C MET A 183 -7.65 9.61 -11.70
N VAL A 184 -7.65 9.30 -10.40
CA VAL A 184 -6.45 9.28 -9.58
C VAL A 184 -5.63 8.04 -9.96
N GLU A 185 -4.34 8.24 -10.26
CA GLU A 185 -3.41 7.14 -10.55
C GLU A 185 -2.55 6.85 -9.31
N VAL A 186 -2.80 5.73 -8.63
CA VAL A 186 -2.00 5.27 -7.49
C VAL A 186 -1.11 4.13 -7.95
N THR A 187 0.21 4.34 -7.92
CA THR A 187 1.19 3.31 -8.24
C THR A 187 1.78 2.72 -6.97
N ALA A 188 1.74 1.40 -6.86
CA ALA A 188 2.41 0.63 -5.82
C ALA A 188 3.69 0.01 -6.36
N GLU A 189 4.75 0.08 -5.57
CA GLU A 189 5.96 -0.72 -5.75
C GLU A 189 6.16 -1.58 -4.51
N ALA A 190 6.26 -2.89 -4.73
CA ALA A 190 6.39 -3.89 -3.68
C ALA A 190 7.58 -4.80 -3.99
N ILE A 191 8.41 -5.10 -2.98
CA ILE A 191 9.59 -5.93 -3.13
C ILE A 191 9.37 -7.27 -2.41
N ASP A 192 9.52 -8.34 -3.18
CA ASP A 192 9.67 -9.73 -2.72
C ASP A 192 11.04 -10.18 -3.22
N ASN A 193 12.06 -9.94 -2.41
CA ASN A 193 13.47 -9.93 -2.81
C ASN A 193 13.86 -11.20 -3.62
N PRO A 194 14.44 -11.08 -4.84
CA PRO A 194 14.94 -9.89 -5.52
C PRO A 194 13.99 -9.26 -6.56
N PHE A 195 12.70 -9.60 -6.51
CA PHE A 195 11.71 -9.15 -7.47
C PHE A 195 11.02 -7.87 -7.00
N LEU A 196 10.79 -6.96 -7.95
CA LEU A 196 9.98 -5.77 -7.74
C LEU A 196 8.69 -5.90 -8.56
N LEU A 197 7.56 -5.86 -7.86
CA LEU A 197 6.25 -5.74 -8.47
C LEU A 197 5.89 -4.25 -8.56
N ARG A 198 5.59 -3.78 -9.77
CA ARG A 198 5.00 -2.45 -10.00
C ARG A 198 3.60 -2.60 -10.56
N ARG A 199 2.63 -1.91 -9.96
CA ARG A 199 1.24 -1.90 -10.40
C ARG A 199 0.59 -0.54 -10.17
N THR A 200 -0.33 -0.17 -11.05
CA THR A 200 -1.07 1.09 -10.94
C THR A 200 -2.57 0.80 -10.85
N LYS A 201 -3.20 1.29 -9.78
CA LYS A 201 -4.65 1.31 -9.60
C LYS A 201 -5.16 2.68 -10.05
N MET A 202 -6.26 2.68 -10.81
CA MET A 202 -6.93 3.89 -11.26
C MET A 202 -8.37 3.88 -10.78
N PHE A 203 -8.84 5.00 -10.23
CA PHE A 203 -10.21 5.16 -9.76
C PHE A 203 -10.59 6.63 -9.74
N TYR A 204 -11.88 6.92 -9.76
CA TYR A 204 -12.38 8.23 -9.35
C TYR A 204 -12.49 8.28 -7.82
N LEU A 205 -12.21 9.43 -7.20
CA LEU A 205 -12.35 9.62 -5.76
C LEU A 205 -13.75 9.21 -5.30
N ARG A 206 -14.80 9.60 -6.04
CA ARG A 206 -16.19 9.24 -5.74
C ARG A 206 -16.47 7.73 -5.65
N GLU A 207 -15.63 6.87 -6.24
CA GLU A 207 -15.79 5.42 -6.21
C GLU A 207 -15.26 4.81 -4.91
N ILE A 208 -14.34 5.51 -4.23
CA ILE A 208 -13.71 5.05 -2.98
C ILE A 208 -14.22 5.81 -1.75
N VAL A 209 -15.12 6.79 -1.93
CA VAL A 209 -15.73 7.54 -0.82
C VAL A 209 -16.70 6.64 -0.06
N VAL A 210 -16.40 6.44 1.22
CA VAL A 210 -17.25 5.74 2.18
C VAL A 210 -17.27 6.58 3.45
N PRO A 211 -18.39 7.25 3.77
CA PRO A 211 -18.48 8.08 4.97
C PRO A 211 -18.13 7.29 6.23
N ASP A 212 -17.65 7.97 7.27
CA ASP A 212 -17.64 7.37 8.60
C ASP A 212 -19.09 7.26 9.13
N SER A 213 -19.29 6.46 10.19
CA SER A 213 -20.62 6.27 10.79
C SER A 213 -21.21 7.61 11.25
N PRO A 214 -22.50 7.89 10.96
CA PRO A 214 -23.14 9.15 11.33
C PRO A 214 -23.38 9.25 12.85
N GLN A 215 -23.93 10.37 13.29
CA GLN A 215 -24.35 10.57 14.68
C GLN A 215 -25.87 10.65 14.78
N ILE A 216 -26.47 9.88 15.71
CA ILE A 216 -27.90 10.00 16.01
C ILE A 216 -28.08 11.13 17.03
N ALA A 217 -28.28 12.34 16.54
CA ALA A 217 -28.33 13.56 17.33
C ALA A 217 -29.53 13.58 18.30
N SER A 218 -30.74 13.31 17.80
CA SER A 218 -31.93 13.30 18.67
C SER A 218 -33.05 12.42 18.13
N SER A 219 -33.99 12.07 19.01
CA SER A 219 -35.24 11.40 18.65
C SER A 219 -36.40 12.07 19.37
N ARG A 220 -37.43 12.48 18.63
CA ARG A 220 -38.59 13.21 19.16
C ARG A 220 -39.88 12.52 18.75
N VAL A 221 -40.80 12.35 19.70
CA VAL A 221 -42.11 11.75 19.42
C VAL A 221 -42.97 12.75 18.63
N VAL A 222 -43.50 12.30 17.49
CA VAL A 222 -44.42 13.07 16.63
C VAL A 222 -45.63 12.19 16.34
N GLY A 223 -46.71 12.39 17.09
CA GLY A 223 -47.91 11.53 17.03
C GLY A 223 -47.59 10.07 17.38
N GLN A 224 -47.86 9.15 16.45
CA GLN A 224 -47.55 7.71 16.60
C GLN A 224 -46.14 7.33 16.09
N GLN A 225 -45.37 8.31 15.59
CA GLN A 225 -44.04 8.11 15.04
C GLN A 225 -42.96 8.74 15.92
N LEU A 226 -41.72 8.34 15.65
CA LEU A 226 -40.51 8.91 16.20
C LEU A 226 -39.75 9.59 15.06
N SER A 227 -39.58 10.90 15.17
CA SER A 227 -38.71 11.69 14.30
C SER A 227 -37.28 11.58 14.78
N VAL A 228 -36.43 10.95 13.98
CA VAL A 228 -35.00 10.78 14.26
C VAL A 228 -34.20 11.80 13.48
N THR A 229 -33.34 12.55 14.17
CA THR A 229 -32.40 13.48 13.56
C THR A 229 -31.03 12.82 13.51
N ILE A 230 -30.47 12.74 12.31
CA ILE A 230 -29.15 12.15 12.04
C ILE A 230 -28.25 13.28 11.53
N GLU A 231 -27.04 13.33 12.06
CA GLU A 231 -26.00 14.26 11.63
C GLU A 231 -24.88 13.49 10.92
N PRO A 232 -24.28 14.06 9.86
CA PRO A 232 -23.09 13.50 9.25
C PRO A 232 -21.95 13.33 10.27
N ALA A 233 -21.02 12.41 9.97
CA ALA A 233 -19.79 12.31 10.74
C ALA A 233 -18.99 13.62 10.64
N SER A 234 -18.20 13.95 11.66
CA SER A 234 -17.37 15.18 11.66
C SER A 234 -16.28 15.17 10.59
N SER A 235 -15.93 14.00 10.06
CA SER A 235 -15.01 13.81 8.94
C SER A 235 -15.67 14.02 7.57
N TRP A 236 -17.00 14.18 7.49
CA TRP A 236 -17.69 14.37 6.22
C TRP A 236 -17.50 15.79 5.67
N SER A 237 -17.50 15.92 4.34
CA SER A 237 -17.25 17.18 3.65
C SER A 237 -18.35 18.22 3.93
N THR A 238 -17.95 19.48 4.07
CA THR A 238 -18.84 20.62 4.31
C THR A 238 -18.82 21.59 3.13
N PRO A 239 -19.91 22.30 2.82
CA PRO A 239 -21.17 22.35 3.58
C PRO A 239 -22.11 21.18 3.26
N HIS A 240 -22.88 20.72 4.27
CA HIS A 240 -23.84 19.62 4.12
C HIS A 240 -25.02 19.94 3.19
N SER A 241 -25.22 21.21 2.82
CA SER A 241 -26.17 21.60 1.78
C SER A 241 -25.72 21.13 0.39
N PHE A 242 -24.42 21.04 0.16
CA PHE A 242 -23.81 20.54 -1.06
C PHE A 242 -23.52 19.04 -0.94
N PHE A 243 -22.71 18.64 0.05
CA PHE A 243 -22.37 17.25 0.33
C PHE A 243 -23.45 16.58 1.16
N ARG A 244 -24.63 16.38 0.56
CA ARG A 244 -25.77 15.73 1.22
C ARG A 244 -25.54 14.23 1.32
N LEU A 245 -25.86 13.66 2.49
CA LEU A 245 -25.91 12.23 2.70
C LEU A 245 -27.35 11.75 2.68
N GLU A 246 -27.56 10.52 2.22
CA GLU A 246 -28.76 9.77 2.57
C GLU A 246 -28.47 8.84 3.76
N HIS A 247 -29.52 8.54 4.51
CA HIS A 247 -29.44 7.77 5.74
C HIS A 247 -30.36 6.55 5.67
N GLU A 248 -29.92 5.47 6.30
CA GLU A 248 -30.75 4.32 6.58
C GLU A 248 -30.77 4.09 8.09
N ILE A 249 -31.97 3.94 8.64
CA ILE A 249 -32.20 3.67 10.05
C ILE A 249 -32.60 2.21 10.19
N GLU A 250 -31.89 1.48 11.03
CA GLU A 250 -32.30 0.15 11.48
C GLU A 250 -32.79 0.23 12.91
N TYR A 251 -33.95 -0.35 13.18
CA TYR A 251 -34.59 -0.28 14.49
C TYR A 251 -35.21 -1.62 14.88
N MET A 252 -35.38 -1.83 16.18
CA MET A 252 -35.95 -3.05 16.76
C MET A 252 -37.26 -2.74 17.48
N PHE A 253 -38.35 -3.41 17.12
CA PHE A 253 -39.65 -3.26 17.80
C PHE A 253 -39.59 -3.74 19.25
N ARG A 254 -40.38 -3.11 20.14
CA ARG A 254 -40.48 -3.54 21.56
C ARG A 254 -41.29 -4.81 21.73
N ASP A 255 -42.28 -5.01 20.87
CA ASP A 255 -43.33 -6.00 21.08
C ASP A 255 -42.85 -7.42 20.73
N ASP A 256 -42.18 -7.58 19.58
CA ASP A 256 -41.75 -8.86 19.02
C ASP A 256 -40.23 -8.97 18.78
N GLY A 257 -39.48 -7.88 19.00
CA GLY A 257 -38.04 -7.83 18.72
C GLY A 257 -37.69 -7.84 17.24
N ARG A 258 -38.67 -7.68 16.32
CA ARG A 258 -38.40 -7.64 14.88
C ARG A 258 -37.50 -6.45 14.55
N ILE A 259 -36.54 -6.68 13.65
CA ILE A 259 -35.64 -5.64 13.14
C ILE A 259 -36.11 -5.21 11.75
N GLU A 260 -36.21 -3.90 11.54
CA GLU A 260 -36.56 -3.32 10.26
C GLU A 260 -35.63 -2.16 9.89
N ARG A 261 -35.64 -1.83 8.59
CA ARG A 261 -34.88 -0.72 8.01
C ARG A 261 -35.81 0.28 7.36
N SER A 262 -35.42 1.55 7.42
CA SER A 262 -36.17 2.65 6.83
C SER A 262 -35.22 3.74 6.36
N SER A 263 -35.46 4.28 5.16
CA SER A 263 -34.82 5.52 4.68
C SER A 263 -35.54 6.78 5.17
N SER A 264 -36.74 6.65 5.74
CA SER A 264 -37.48 7.75 6.36
C SER A 264 -36.92 8.07 7.75
N SER A 265 -36.77 9.37 8.04
CA SER A 265 -36.46 9.88 9.39
C SER A 265 -37.60 9.72 10.39
N LEU A 266 -38.83 9.45 9.90
CA LEU A 266 -39.99 9.11 10.70
C LEU A 266 -40.14 7.59 10.75
N ILE A 267 -39.88 7.01 11.92
CA ILE A 267 -39.98 5.56 12.19
C ILE A 267 -41.06 5.28 13.26
N PRO A 268 -41.52 4.03 13.44
CA PRO A 268 -42.49 3.69 14.48
C PRO A 268 -41.99 4.07 15.89
N LYS A 269 -42.87 4.59 16.75
CA LYS A 269 -42.53 4.93 18.15
C LYS A 269 -42.25 3.69 19.01
N ARG A 270 -42.88 2.55 18.72
CA ARG A 270 -42.82 1.32 19.53
C ARG A 270 -41.53 0.53 19.30
N ILE A 271 -40.39 1.18 19.46
CA ILE A 271 -39.06 0.60 19.26
C ILE A 271 -38.24 0.63 20.56
N SER A 272 -37.36 -0.35 20.73
CA SER A 272 -36.48 -0.50 21.90
C SER A 272 -35.14 0.18 21.69
N LYS A 273 -34.59 0.07 20.48
CA LYS A 273 -33.29 0.63 20.09
C LYS A 273 -33.23 0.87 18.59
N LEU A 274 -32.35 1.78 18.17
CA LEU A 274 -32.08 2.08 16.77
C LEU A 274 -30.59 2.33 16.51
N ARG A 275 -30.18 2.16 15.25
CA ARG A 275 -28.86 2.54 14.73
C ARG A 275 -29.00 3.10 13.32
N ALA A 276 -28.00 3.83 12.85
CA ALA A 276 -28.03 4.47 11.54
C ALA A 276 -26.74 4.21 10.74
N ARG A 277 -26.82 4.38 9.43
CA ARG A 277 -25.67 4.47 8.53
C ARG A 277 -25.97 5.46 7.41
N SER A 278 -24.92 5.86 6.69
CA SER A 278 -25.02 6.88 5.64
C SER A 278 -24.26 6.46 4.39
N ARG A 279 -24.66 7.03 3.25
CA ARG A 279 -23.86 7.01 2.01
C ARG A 279 -24.12 8.27 1.19
N ASP A 280 -23.27 8.50 0.21
CA ASP A 280 -23.52 9.53 -0.78
C ASP A 280 -24.64 9.05 -1.73
N PRO A 281 -25.74 9.80 -1.89
CA PRO A 281 -26.88 9.41 -2.72
C PRO A 281 -26.66 9.62 -4.22
N LEU A 282 -25.69 10.45 -4.62
CA LEU A 282 -25.48 10.85 -6.02
C LEU A 282 -24.54 9.92 -6.77
N VAL A 283 -23.77 9.11 -6.04
CA VAL A 283 -22.82 8.16 -6.59
C VAL A 283 -23.07 6.78 -6.01
N LEU A 284 -22.62 5.73 -6.70
CA LEU A 284 -22.71 4.35 -6.24
C LEU A 284 -21.69 4.08 -5.12
N SER A 285 -21.76 4.85 -4.04
CA SER A 285 -20.89 4.70 -2.88
C SER A 285 -21.33 3.56 -1.96
N PRO A 286 -20.38 2.83 -1.35
CA PRO A 286 -20.69 1.88 -0.28
C PRO A 286 -21.32 2.59 0.93
N TRP A 287 -22.18 1.86 1.64
CA TRP A 287 -22.70 2.31 2.93
C TRP A 287 -21.61 2.36 4.00
N SER A 288 -21.67 3.39 4.86
CA SER A 288 -20.86 3.44 6.06
C SER A 288 -21.17 2.29 7.03
N GLN A 289 -20.27 2.07 7.99
CA GLN A 289 -20.53 1.17 9.10
C GLN A 289 -21.74 1.66 9.90
N TRP A 290 -22.52 0.72 10.42
CA TRP A 290 -23.62 1.05 11.33
C TRP A 290 -23.09 1.73 12.60
N THR A 291 -23.80 2.74 13.09
CA THR A 291 -23.58 3.22 14.46
C THR A 291 -23.81 2.09 15.46
N PRO A 292 -23.24 2.20 16.68
CA PRO A 292 -23.69 1.39 17.80
C PRO A 292 -25.21 1.53 18.01
N TRP A 293 -25.82 0.49 18.59
CA TRP A 293 -27.23 0.55 18.97
C TRP A 293 -27.46 1.60 20.06
N LYS A 294 -28.39 2.52 19.82
CA LYS A 294 -28.86 3.52 20.77
C LYS A 294 -30.21 3.12 21.32
N ASN A 295 -30.30 2.95 22.64
CA ASN A 295 -31.57 2.63 23.31
C ASN A 295 -32.53 3.82 23.25
N VAL A 296 -33.82 3.53 23.08
CA VAL A 296 -34.89 4.52 22.99
C VAL A 296 -35.68 4.49 24.29
N THR A 297 -35.45 5.49 25.14
CA THR A 297 -36.16 5.68 26.42
C THR A 297 -37.36 6.60 26.20
N HIS A 298 -38.52 6.01 25.94
CA HIS A 298 -39.81 6.68 25.85
C HIS A 298 -40.91 5.83 26.48
#